data_AF-A0A7C7XSV2-F1
#
_entry.id   AF-A0A7C7XSV2-F1
#
_cell.length_a   1.000
_cell.length_b   1.000
_cell.length_c   1.000
_cell.angle_alpha   90.00
_cell.angle_beta   90.00
_cell.angle_gamma   90.00
#
_symmetry.space_group_name_H-M   'P 1'
#
loop_
_entity.id
_entity.type
_entity.pdbx_description
1 polymer ?
#
loop_
_entity_poly.entity_id
_entity_poly.type
_entity_poly.pdbx_seq_one_letter_code
_entity_poly.pdbx_strand_id
1 'polypeptide(L)'
;MDKSTGLRCDQTIVLTGEKAKTNYPQPLRRVKYHDTQHDKTYDFLTNNVVIPAKTVADLYRHRWKVELFFGIKKGLAAPEFRNG
;
A
#
# COMPACT_ATOMS: atom_id res chain seq x y z
N MET A 1 14.27 -4.46 16.24
CA MET A 1 13.18 -4.67 15.25
C MET A 1 12.48 -5.96 15.63
N ASP A 2 11.22 -5.86 16.03
CA ASP A 2 10.44 -6.96 16.62
C ASP A 2 9.98 -7.94 15.51
N LYS A 3 10.59 -9.12 15.45
CA LYS A 3 10.33 -10.12 14.41
C LYS A 3 8.91 -10.70 14.46
N SER A 4 8.21 -10.55 15.59
CA SER A 4 6.83 -11.04 15.74
C SER A 4 5.82 -10.26 14.90
N THR A 5 6.14 -9.01 14.54
CA THR A 5 5.20 -8.12 13.85
C THR A 5 5.33 -8.14 12.33
N GLY A 6 6.31 -8.85 11.77
CA GLY A 6 6.59 -8.85 10.33
C GLY A 6 7.23 -7.55 9.81
N LEU A 7 7.40 -6.53 10.65
CA LEU A 7 8.09 -5.29 10.29
C LEU A 7 9.60 -5.54 10.13
N ARG A 8 10.11 -5.32 8.92
CA ARG A 8 11.52 -5.55 8.58
C ARG A 8 12.34 -4.27 8.62
N CYS A 9 11.78 -3.17 8.12
CA CYS A 9 12.47 -1.88 8.09
C CYS A 9 11.49 -0.72 8.27
N ASP A 10 11.97 0.33 8.91
CA ASP A 10 11.34 1.64 8.99
C ASP A 10 12.44 2.70 8.88
N GLN A 11 12.47 3.43 7.76
CA GLN A 11 13.55 4.36 7.44
C GLN A 11 13.01 5.58 6.70
N THR A 12 13.57 6.75 6.96
CA THR A 12 13.31 7.94 6.15
C THR A 12 14.27 7.98 4.97
N ILE A 13 13.73 8.08 3.76
CA ILE A 13 14.45 8.13 2.49
C ILE A 13 14.11 9.42 1.73
N VAL A 14 14.99 9.83 0.82
CA VAL A 14 14.69 10.88 -0.17
C VAL A 14 14.76 10.24 -1.55
N LEU A 15 13.81 10.55 -2.41
CA LEU A 15 13.79 10.00 -3.77
C LEU A 15 14.89 10.65 -4.61
N THR A 16 15.79 9.84 -5.15
CA THR A 16 16.95 10.31 -5.93
C THR A 16 16.71 10.37 -7.43
N GLY A 17 15.61 9.79 -7.92
CA GLY A 17 15.27 9.81 -9.35
C GLY A 17 15.01 11.22 -9.85
N GLU A 18 15.51 11.56 -11.04
CA GLU A 18 15.51 12.92 -11.59
C GLU A 18 14.15 13.63 -11.53
N LYS A 19 13.07 12.96 -11.96
CA LYS A 19 11.69 13.46 -11.87
C LYS A 19 11.15 13.48 -10.45
N ALA A 20 11.53 12.50 -9.64
CA ALA A 20 11.04 12.38 -8.27
C ALA A 20 11.66 13.44 -7.36
N LYS A 21 12.93 13.78 -7.57
CA LYS A 21 13.64 14.83 -6.84
C LYS A 21 13.02 16.21 -7.08
N THR A 22 12.56 16.48 -8.30
CA THR A 22 11.89 17.75 -8.64
C THR A 22 10.45 17.79 -8.12
N ASN A 23 9.69 16.71 -8.28
CA ASN A 23 8.26 16.70 -7.91
C ASN A 23 8.01 16.41 -6.42
N TYR A 24 8.90 15.67 -5.78
CA TYR A 24 8.83 15.25 -4.37
C TYR A 24 10.23 15.30 -3.71
N PRO A 25 10.79 16.50 -3.52
CA PRO A 25 12.08 16.68 -2.84
C PRO A 25 12.02 16.38 -1.33
N GLN A 26 10.81 16.30 -0.78
CA GLN A 26 10.57 16.09 0.64
C GLN A 26 10.97 14.66 1.07
N PRO A 27 11.49 14.47 2.30
CA PRO A 27 11.73 13.15 2.84
C PRO A 27 10.45 12.32 2.95
N LEU A 28 10.54 11.05 2.58
CA LEU A 28 9.47 10.07 2.70
C LEU A 28 9.89 8.97 3.66
N ARG A 29 8.93 8.37 4.33
CA ARG A 29 9.15 7.18 5.15
C ARG A 29 8.94 5.93 4.32
N ARG A 30 9.94 5.06 4.27
CA ARG A 30 9.89 3.72 3.71
C ARG A 30 9.68 2.70 4.81
N VAL A 31 8.61 1.92 4.69
CA VAL A 31 8.28 0.82 5.58
C VAL A 31 8.36 -0.50 4.80
N LYS A 32 9.24 -1.41 5.24
CA LYS A 32 9.31 -2.76 4.68
C LYS A 32 8.59 -3.73 5.61
N TYR A 33 7.58 -4.39 5.09
CA TYR A 33 6.77 -5.37 5.80
C TYR A 33 6.85 -6.72 5.12
N HIS A 34 7.06 -7.78 5.89
CA HIS A 34 7.06 -9.14 5.39
C HIS A 34 5.83 -9.86 5.93
N ASP A 35 4.93 -10.22 5.03
CA ASP A 35 3.75 -11.03 5.30
C ASP A 35 4.14 -12.51 5.29
N THR A 36 4.23 -13.09 6.48
CA THR A 36 4.55 -14.51 6.66
C THR A 36 3.40 -15.42 6.20
N GLN A 37 2.16 -14.93 6.08
CA GLN A 37 1.03 -15.75 5.64
C GLN A 37 1.07 -16.03 4.14
N HIS A 38 1.55 -15.06 3.35
CA HIS A 38 1.60 -15.15 1.90
C HIS A 38 3.03 -15.26 1.35
N ASP A 39 4.02 -15.34 2.25
CA ASP A 39 5.46 -15.29 1.96
C ASP A 39 5.84 -14.14 1.01
N LYS A 40 5.27 -12.95 1.26
CA LYS A 40 5.44 -11.77 0.42
C LYS A 40 6.03 -10.62 1.21
N THR A 41 6.93 -9.88 0.56
CA THR A 41 7.51 -8.67 1.13
C THR A 41 6.96 -7.46 0.39
N TYR A 42 6.50 -6.47 1.16
CA TYR A 42 5.93 -5.23 0.68
C TYR A 42 6.80 -4.05 1.12
N ASP A 43 7.07 -3.14 0.19
CA ASP A 43 7.74 -1.87 0.44
C ASP A 43 6.70 -0.75 0.29
N PHE A 44 6.38 -0.07 1.39
CA PHE A 44 5.46 1.06 1.43
C PHE A 44 6.24 2.37 1.52
N LEU A 45 5.80 3.39 0.78
CA LEU A 45 6.29 4.76 0.88
C LEU A 45 5.15 5.65 1.38
N THR A 46 5.41 6.41 2.44
CA THR A 46 4.44 7.32 3.03
C THR A 46 5.10 8.62 3.46
N ASN A 47 4.41 9.74 3.32
CA ASN A 47 4.81 11.01 3.91
C ASN A 47 4.41 11.11 5.39
N ASN A 48 3.63 10.16 5.91
CA ASN A 48 3.11 10.22 7.28
C ASN A 48 4.05 9.51 8.26
N VAL A 49 4.69 10.32 9.11
CA VAL A 49 5.59 9.86 10.19
C VAL A 49 4.87 9.64 11.51
N VAL A 50 3.63 10.11 11.65
CA VAL A 50 2.87 10.09 12.92
C VAL A 50 2.33 8.69 13.21
N ILE A 51 1.85 7.99 12.18
CA ILE A 51 1.25 6.66 12.35
C ILE A 51 2.32 5.56 12.44
N PRO A 52 2.17 4.52 13.27
CA PRO A 52 3.14 3.43 13.34
C PRO A 52 3.31 2.69 12.02
N ALA A 53 4.53 2.22 11.71
CA ALA A 53 4.85 1.49 10.48
C ALA A 53 3.96 0.25 10.26
N LYS A 54 3.60 -0.46 11.35
CA LYS A 54 2.66 -1.57 11.30
C LYS A 54 1.27 -1.12 10.83
N THR A 55 0.77 0.00 11.34
CA THR A 55 -0.53 0.58 10.93
C THR A 55 -0.52 0.98 9.47
N VAL A 56 0.59 1.50 8.94
CA VAL A 56 0.75 1.76 7.50
C VAL A 56 0.57 0.47 6.70
N ALA A 57 1.28 -0.61 7.08
CA ALA A 57 1.16 -1.91 6.41
C ALA A 57 -0.28 -2.46 6.47
N ASP A 58 -0.92 -2.37 7.64
CA ASP A 58 -2.30 -2.80 7.83
C ASP A 58 -3.27 -1.98 6.95
N LEU A 59 -3.12 -0.65 6.86
CA LEU A 59 -3.96 0.21 6.01
C LEU A 59 -3.84 -0.15 4.53
N TYR A 60 -2.62 -0.35 4.02
CA TYR A 60 -2.42 -0.75 2.62
C TYR A 60 -2.97 -2.14 2.33
N ARG A 61 -2.88 -3.08 3.29
CA ARG A 61 -3.50 -4.41 3.18
C ARG A 61 -5.03 -4.32 3.09
N HIS A 62 -5.66 -3.44 3.87
CA HIS A 62 -7.10 -3.21 3.79
C HIS A 62 -7.50 -2.54 2.47
N ARG A 63 -6.69 -1.61 1.97
CA ARG A 63 -6.96 -0.95 0.68
C ARG A 63 -7.02 -1.94 -0.48
N TRP A 64 -6.15 -2.94 -0.53
CA TRP A 64 -6.22 -3.99 -1.55
C TRP A 64 -7.51 -4.80 -1.49
N LYS A 65 -8.01 -5.12 -0.28
CA LYS A 65 -9.31 -5.79 -0.13
C LYS A 65 -10.45 -4.95 -0.71
N VAL A 66 -10.38 -3.62 -0.57
CA VAL A 66 -11.38 -2.70 -1.14
C VAL A 66 -11.27 -2.66 -2.67
N GLU A 67 -10.07 -2.60 -3.23
CA GLU A 67 -9.86 -2.62 -4.69
C GLU A 67 -10.30 -3.95 -5.31
N LEU A 68 -10.03 -5.08 -4.66
CA LEU A 68 -10.55 -6.39 -5.04
C LEU A 68 -12.08 -6.43 -5.01
N PHE A 69 -12.69 -5.87 -3.96
CA PHE A 69 -14.15 -5.79 -3.83
C PHE A 69 -14.79 -5.02 -4.99
N PHE A 70 -14.22 -3.86 -5.38
CA PHE A 70 -14.71 -3.10 -6.53
C PHE A 70 -14.31 -3.71 -7.89
N GLY A 71 -13.18 -4.41 -7.97
CA GLY A 71 -12.75 -5.13 -9.17
C GLY A 71 -13.66 -6.31 -9.51
N ILE A 72 -14.14 -7.04 -8.50
CA ILE A 72 -15.10 -8.15 -8.70
C ILE A 72 -16.48 -7.63 -9.10
N LYS A 73 -16.90 -6.46 -8.60
CA LYS A 73 -18.20 -5.86 -8.95
C LYS A 73 -18.29 -5.44 -10.42
N LYS A 74 -17.17 -5.22 -11.12
CA LYS A 74 -17.16 -4.97 -12.58
C LYS A 74 -17.64 -6.16 -13.44
N GLY A 75 -17.84 -7.34 -12.85
CA GLY A 75 -18.43 -8.51 -13.53
C GLY A 75 -19.96 -8.55 -13.55
N LEU A 76 -20.67 -7.70 -12.79
CA LEU A 76 -22.13 -7.58 -12.90
C LEU A 76 -22.48 -6.42 -13.83
N ALA A 77 -22.56 -6.73 -15.13
CA ALA A 77 -23.37 -5.92 -16.03
C ALA A 77 -24.82 -6.00 -15.54
N ALA A 78 -25.45 -4.87 -15.25
CA ALA A 78 -26.89 -4.83 -15.04
C ALA A 78 -27.56 -5.40 -16.30
N PRO A 79 -28.51 -6.35 -16.20
CA PRO A 79 -29.20 -6.83 -17.38
C PRO A 79 -29.90 -5.64 -18.05
N GLU A 80 -29.51 -5.36 -19.29
CA GLU A 80 -30.16 -4.36 -20.13
C GLU A 80 -31.59 -4.83 -20.38
N PHE A 81 -32.57 -4.13 -19.81
CA PHE A 81 -33.97 -4.30 -20.17
C PHE A 81 -34.16 -3.75 -21.59
N ARG A 82 -34.12 -4.63 -22.59
CA ARG A 82 -34.63 -4.34 -23.94
C ARG A 82 -36.16 -4.25 -23.85
N ASN A 83 -36.70 -3.03 -23.90
CA ASN A 83 -38.09 -2.81 -24.29
C ASN A 83 -38.20 -2.97 -25.80
N GLY A 84 -39.23 -3.71 -26.22
CA GLY A 84 -39.59 -3.95 -27.62
C GLY A 84 -40.25 -2.78 -28.32
#